data_AF-A0A1I3Z804-F1
#
_entry.id   AF-A0A1I3Z804-F1
#
_cell.length_a   1.000
_cell.length_b   1.000
_cell.length_c   1.000
_cell.angle_alpha   90.00
_cell.angle_beta   90.00
_cell.angle_gamma   90.00
#
_symmetry.space_group_name_H-M   'P 1'
#
loop_
_entity.id
_entity.type
_entity.pdbx_description
1 polymer ?
#
loop_
_entity_poly.entity_id
_entity_poly.type
_entity_poly.pdbx_seq_one_letter_code
_entity_poly.pdbx_strand_id
1 'polypeptide(L)'
;MTYYSPAAYAGLYHAIPIIDQRLGLSVTLDIQRYVNGWTPENQAEYYVLLSKLAGKLKLKSPAAVRAQSQPFFIKEHDSLINPAEEWYDPSLSRAYACRASPEEIADAVRLAHFCGMTNGNPKAYGEKWFGLDCNTFVGNWLGISPSSAIFAYAMGYGKSDKLLGATPDVYATRNRLPLDLVTDAAKVTEGTVACTFGEKDGRGFRWRHIALVEKCELVQGSTYNLWLAEWGTKGNIEKHRTSPDKPKQVQITSGKFCAEMPTKEVLAFDGTDPGGKPAKRIFFDGSSLDDLPHRGWHVGGMYGV
;
A
#
# COMPACT_ATOMS: atom_id res chain seq x y z
N MET A 1 5.32 -5.20 19.22
CA MET A 1 4.92 -5.22 17.80
C MET A 1 5.87 -6.11 17.06
N THR A 2 5.36 -7.02 16.25
CA THR A 2 6.19 -7.95 15.47
C THR A 2 6.77 -7.20 14.29
N TYR A 3 8.09 -7.18 14.18
CA TYR A 3 8.80 -6.61 13.04
C TYR A 3 8.52 -7.48 11.81
N TYR A 4 7.78 -6.96 10.85
CA TYR A 4 7.58 -7.64 9.57
C TYR A 4 8.62 -7.15 8.58
N SER A 5 9.49 -8.06 8.15
CA SER A 5 10.27 -7.84 6.93
C SER A 5 9.34 -7.56 5.75
N PRO A 6 9.77 -6.88 4.69
CA PRO A 6 8.95 -6.64 3.51
C PRO A 6 8.21 -7.88 2.99
N ALA A 7 8.88 -9.04 2.94
CA ALA A 7 8.28 -10.30 2.50
C ALA A 7 7.25 -10.84 3.50
N ALA A 8 7.46 -10.66 4.81
CA ALA A 8 6.50 -11.04 5.82
C ALA A 8 5.25 -10.13 5.78
N TYR A 9 5.45 -8.82 5.56
CA TYR A 9 4.35 -7.86 5.42
C TYR A 9 3.51 -8.11 4.17
N ALA A 10 4.14 -8.42 3.03
CA ALA A 10 3.42 -8.89 1.85
C ALA A 10 2.58 -10.15 2.15
N GLY A 11 3.11 -11.04 2.99
CA GLY A 11 2.41 -12.23 3.46
C GLY A 11 1.14 -11.93 4.27
N LEU A 12 1.04 -10.80 4.96
CA LEU A 12 -0.17 -10.42 5.70
C LEU A 12 -1.38 -10.27 4.77
N TYR A 13 -1.19 -9.71 3.57
CA TYR A 13 -2.27 -9.57 2.59
C TYR A 13 -2.80 -10.93 2.07
N HIS A 14 -1.98 -11.98 2.11
CA HIS A 14 -2.37 -13.35 1.71
C HIS A 14 -2.99 -14.17 2.85
N ALA A 15 -3.01 -13.61 4.06
CA ALA A 15 -3.48 -14.32 5.25
C ALA A 15 -4.12 -13.37 6.27
N ILE A 16 -4.98 -12.45 5.83
CA ILE A 16 -5.62 -11.47 6.72
C ILE A 16 -6.65 -12.19 7.62
N PRO A 17 -6.40 -12.30 8.93
CA PRO A 17 -7.35 -12.93 9.83
C PRO A 17 -8.45 -11.94 10.21
N ILE A 18 -9.71 -12.36 10.09
CA ILE A 18 -10.88 -11.60 10.54
C ILE A 18 -11.61 -12.46 11.56
N ILE A 19 -11.35 -12.17 12.83
CA ILE A 19 -11.93 -12.87 13.97
C ILE A 19 -12.72 -11.84 14.78
N ASP A 20 -14.04 -11.94 14.73
CA ASP A 20 -14.95 -11.07 15.47
C ASP A 20 -16.12 -11.91 16.00
N GLN A 21 -16.07 -12.22 17.30
CA GLN A 21 -17.08 -13.06 17.93
C GLN A 21 -18.47 -12.42 17.96
N ARG A 22 -18.56 -11.09 18.06
CA ARG A 22 -19.86 -10.37 18.12
C ARG A 22 -20.56 -10.41 16.77
N LEU A 23 -19.78 -10.36 15.69
CA LEU A 23 -20.26 -10.53 14.33
C LEU A 23 -20.35 -12.00 13.87
N GLY A 24 -19.90 -12.95 14.70
CA GLY A 24 -19.83 -14.37 14.29
C GLY A 24 -18.85 -14.63 13.14
N LEU A 25 -17.80 -13.82 13.02
CA LEU A 25 -16.79 -13.90 11.97
C LEU A 25 -15.57 -14.70 12.43
N SER A 26 -15.16 -15.65 11.59
CA SER A 26 -13.87 -16.33 11.69
C SER A 26 -13.45 -16.76 10.28
N VAL A 27 -12.80 -15.85 9.55
CA VAL A 27 -12.33 -16.09 8.17
C VAL A 27 -10.91 -15.58 7.97
N THR A 28 -10.23 -16.15 6.97
CA THR A 28 -8.93 -15.66 6.49
C THR A 28 -9.05 -15.32 5.01
N LEU A 29 -8.70 -14.07 4.67
CA LEU A 29 -8.69 -13.59 3.30
C LEU A 29 -7.34 -13.81 2.64
N ASP A 30 -7.36 -14.09 1.34
CA ASP A 30 -6.19 -14.09 0.46
C ASP A 30 -6.37 -13.02 -0.63
N ILE A 31 -5.77 -11.85 -0.42
CA ILE A 31 -5.80 -10.77 -1.40
C ILE A 31 -4.75 -11.06 -2.46
N GLN A 32 -5.20 -11.40 -3.67
CA GLN A 32 -4.33 -11.64 -4.83
C GLN A 32 -4.48 -10.58 -5.93
N ARG A 33 -5.47 -9.71 -5.82
CA ARG A 33 -5.90 -8.80 -6.89
C ARG A 33 -4.91 -7.63 -7.01
N TYR A 34 -4.45 -7.36 -8.23
CA TYR A 34 -3.74 -6.12 -8.56
C TYR A 34 -4.72 -5.10 -9.14
N VAL A 35 -4.77 -3.90 -8.55
CA VAL A 35 -5.72 -2.85 -8.96
C VAL A 35 -5.01 -1.51 -8.90
N ASN A 36 -4.72 -0.94 -10.07
CA ASN A 36 -4.17 0.41 -10.12
C ASN A 36 -5.30 1.44 -10.13
N GLY A 37 -5.43 2.19 -9.04
CA GLY A 37 -6.35 3.32 -8.93
C GLY A 37 -7.79 2.96 -8.55
N TRP A 38 -8.62 4.00 -8.43
CA TRP A 38 -10.00 3.89 -7.98
C TRP A 38 -10.93 3.56 -9.16
N THR A 39 -11.48 2.34 -9.19
CA THR A 39 -12.40 1.92 -10.25
C THR A 39 -13.84 2.38 -9.95
N PRO A 40 -14.67 2.66 -10.98
CA PRO A 40 -16.08 3.02 -10.78
C PRO A 40 -16.89 1.95 -10.03
N GLU A 41 -16.57 0.66 -10.26
CA GLU A 41 -17.24 -0.47 -9.60
C GLU A 41 -16.94 -0.50 -8.09
N ASN A 42 -15.68 -0.32 -7.72
CA ASN A 42 -15.28 -0.22 -6.32
C ASN A 42 -15.85 1.02 -5.65
N GLN A 43 -15.93 2.14 -6.37
CA GLN A 43 -16.57 3.36 -5.90
C GLN A 43 -18.07 3.15 -5.63
N ALA A 44 -18.77 2.48 -6.53
CA ALA A 44 -20.18 2.16 -6.34
C ALA A 44 -20.40 1.29 -5.10
N GLU A 45 -19.60 0.23 -4.92
CA GLU A 45 -19.69 -0.67 -3.77
C GLU A 45 -19.43 0.08 -2.44
N TYR A 46 -18.46 0.99 -2.42
CA TYR A 46 -18.20 1.86 -1.28
C TYR A 46 -19.44 2.70 -0.89
N TYR A 47 -20.12 3.30 -1.88
CA TYR A 47 -21.34 4.07 -1.61
C TYR A 47 -22.51 3.19 -1.16
N VAL A 48 -22.57 1.91 -1.59
CA VAL A 48 -23.54 0.95 -1.05
C VAL A 48 -23.26 0.67 0.43
N LEU A 49 -21.99 0.50 0.82
CA LEU A 49 -21.59 0.37 2.22
C LEU A 49 -22.05 1.59 3.02
N LEU A 50 -21.69 2.80 2.59
CA LEU A 50 -22.07 4.03 3.30
C LEU A 50 -23.60 4.20 3.40
N SER A 51 -24.35 3.79 2.38
CA SER A 51 -25.82 3.84 2.40
C SER A 51 -26.41 2.90 3.45
N LYS A 52 -25.91 1.67 3.52
CA LYS A 52 -26.37 0.67 4.51
C LYS A 52 -25.95 1.07 5.92
N LEU A 53 -24.73 1.59 6.08
CA LEU A 53 -24.23 2.09 7.35
C LEU A 53 -25.04 3.30 7.84
N ALA A 54 -25.39 4.23 6.94
CA ALA A 54 -26.28 5.34 7.27
C ALA A 54 -27.63 4.84 7.81
N GLY A 55 -28.21 3.81 7.18
CA GLY A 55 -29.43 3.17 7.66
C GLY A 55 -29.28 2.56 9.07
N LYS A 56 -28.17 1.85 9.33
CA LYS A 56 -27.85 1.27 10.65
C LYS A 56 -27.67 2.34 11.74
N LEU A 57 -27.10 3.48 11.38
CA LEU A 57 -26.83 4.62 12.27
C LEU A 57 -27.98 5.65 12.32
N LYS A 58 -29.10 5.39 11.65
CA LYS A 58 -30.25 6.32 11.52
C LYS A 58 -29.86 7.70 10.99
N LEU A 59 -28.87 7.74 10.10
CA LEU A 59 -28.43 8.95 9.41
C LEU A 59 -29.20 9.13 8.10
N LYS A 60 -29.37 10.38 7.67
CA LYS A 60 -30.19 10.73 6.50
C LYS A 60 -29.60 10.30 5.16
N SER A 61 -28.29 10.12 5.07
CA SER A 61 -27.61 9.84 3.80
C SER A 61 -26.19 9.29 4.01
N PRO A 62 -25.58 8.70 2.96
CA PRO A 62 -24.15 8.36 2.95
C PRO A 62 -23.25 9.53 3.32
N ALA A 63 -23.59 10.75 2.86
CA ALA A 63 -22.80 11.94 3.15
C ALA A 63 -22.78 12.27 4.65
N ALA A 64 -23.84 11.95 5.40
CA ALA A 64 -23.88 12.15 6.84
C ALA A 64 -22.94 11.19 7.59
N VAL A 65 -22.67 9.99 7.08
CA VAL A 65 -21.64 9.10 7.65
C VAL A 65 -20.26 9.76 7.55
N ARG A 66 -19.94 10.29 6.36
CA ARG A 66 -18.66 10.96 6.07
C ARG A 66 -18.47 12.26 6.86
N ALA A 67 -19.57 12.92 7.21
CA ALA A 67 -19.57 14.18 7.96
C ALA A 67 -19.47 13.98 9.48
N GLN A 68 -19.52 12.74 9.99
CA GLN A 68 -19.28 12.50 11.41
C GLN A 68 -17.87 12.93 11.79
N SER A 69 -17.73 13.46 13.01
CA SER A 69 -16.42 13.60 13.64
C SER A 69 -15.71 12.26 13.60
N GLN A 70 -14.45 12.25 13.14
CA GLN A 70 -13.63 11.05 13.04
C GLN A 70 -12.71 10.97 14.26
N PRO A 71 -12.58 9.82 14.93
CA PRO A 71 -13.33 8.58 14.68
C PRO A 71 -14.82 8.69 14.97
N PHE A 72 -15.63 7.93 14.22
CA PHE A 72 -17.05 7.71 14.53
C PHE A 72 -17.26 6.37 15.24
N PHE A 73 -18.38 6.24 15.96
CA PHE A 73 -18.67 5.09 16.83
C PHE A 73 -20.06 4.51 16.53
N ILE A 74 -20.19 3.18 16.59
CA ILE A 74 -21.46 2.46 16.37
C ILE A 74 -22.06 2.08 17.74
N LYS A 75 -22.90 2.95 18.31
CA LYS A 75 -23.38 2.81 19.70
C LYS A 75 -24.68 2.01 19.87
N GLU A 76 -25.57 2.03 18.88
CA GLU A 76 -26.90 1.41 18.98
C GLU A 76 -26.91 -0.10 18.65
N HIS A 77 -25.74 -0.70 18.41
CA HIS A 77 -25.58 -2.12 18.03
C HIS A 77 -24.48 -2.78 18.87
N ASP A 78 -24.45 -2.49 20.17
CA ASP A 78 -23.40 -2.93 21.11
C ASP A 78 -23.23 -4.45 21.23
N SER A 79 -24.28 -5.22 20.96
CA SER A 79 -24.24 -6.69 20.86
C SER A 79 -23.46 -7.21 19.65
N LEU A 80 -23.31 -6.40 18.60
CA LEU A 80 -22.65 -6.75 17.33
C LEU A 80 -21.30 -6.05 17.15
N ILE A 81 -21.16 -4.81 17.62
CA ILE A 81 -19.96 -3.98 17.50
C ILE A 81 -19.64 -3.39 18.87
N ASN A 82 -18.36 -3.29 19.23
CA ASN A 82 -18.01 -2.61 20.49
C ASN A 82 -18.30 -1.10 20.37
N PRO A 83 -19.10 -0.49 21.26
CA PRO A 83 -19.44 0.92 21.15
C PRO A 83 -18.25 1.87 21.38
N ALA A 84 -17.14 1.37 21.95
CA ALA A 84 -15.88 2.10 22.09
C ALA A 84 -14.93 1.91 20.90
N GLU A 85 -15.30 1.09 19.91
CA GLU A 85 -14.51 0.86 18.72
C GLU A 85 -14.58 2.06 17.78
N GLU A 86 -13.40 2.50 17.35
CA GLU A 86 -13.22 3.65 16.47
C GLU A 86 -13.30 3.23 15.00
N TRP A 87 -14.08 3.96 14.23
CA TRP A 87 -14.21 3.75 12.79
C TRP A 87 -13.88 5.03 12.03
N TYR A 88 -13.36 4.86 10.82
CA TYR A 88 -12.85 5.97 10.03
C TYR A 88 -13.27 5.87 8.56
N ASP A 89 -14.05 6.86 8.07
CA ASP A 89 -14.45 6.97 6.66
C ASP A 89 -13.26 6.90 5.68
N PRO A 90 -12.12 7.60 5.94
CA PRO A 90 -10.96 7.53 5.06
C PRO A 90 -10.38 6.12 4.92
N SER A 91 -10.39 5.31 5.97
CA SER A 91 -9.92 3.91 5.92
C SER A 91 -10.82 3.03 5.06
N LEU A 92 -12.13 3.17 5.21
CA LEU A 92 -13.10 2.48 4.37
C LEU A 92 -12.91 2.90 2.91
N SER A 93 -12.80 4.20 2.65
CA SER A 93 -12.55 4.72 1.30
C SER A 93 -11.26 4.14 0.70
N ARG A 94 -10.17 4.03 1.48
CA ARG A 94 -8.91 3.43 1.01
C ARG A 94 -9.06 1.95 0.71
N ALA A 95 -9.77 1.19 1.54
CA ALA A 95 -10.02 -0.23 1.30
C ALA A 95 -10.69 -0.44 -0.05
N TYR A 96 -11.80 0.25 -0.31
CA TYR A 96 -12.47 0.15 -1.59
C TYR A 96 -11.65 0.75 -2.74
N ALA A 97 -10.80 1.75 -2.50
CA ALA A 97 -9.85 2.24 -3.50
C ALA A 97 -8.67 1.29 -3.77
N CYS A 98 -8.61 0.11 -3.11
CA CYS A 98 -7.49 -0.84 -3.18
C CYS A 98 -6.15 -0.23 -2.72
N ARG A 99 -6.24 0.64 -1.70
CA ARG A 99 -5.13 1.39 -1.09
C ARG A 99 -4.94 1.11 0.41
N ALA A 100 -5.65 0.12 0.95
CA ALA A 100 -5.69 -0.13 2.39
C ALA A 100 -4.58 -1.05 2.89
N SER A 101 -4.28 -0.92 4.18
CA SER A 101 -3.52 -1.93 4.94
C SER A 101 -4.35 -3.20 5.19
N PRO A 102 -3.74 -4.31 5.64
CA PRO A 102 -4.47 -5.52 6.02
C PRO A 102 -5.57 -5.26 7.06
N GLU A 103 -5.32 -4.40 8.04
CA GLU A 103 -6.25 -4.04 9.12
C GLU A 103 -7.45 -3.26 8.57
N GLU A 104 -7.21 -2.29 7.69
CA GLU A 104 -8.27 -1.52 7.04
C GLU A 104 -9.16 -2.38 6.13
N ILE A 105 -8.57 -3.39 5.47
CA ILE A 105 -9.33 -4.39 4.71
C ILE A 105 -10.20 -5.24 5.65
N ALA A 106 -9.64 -5.68 6.78
CA ALA A 106 -10.39 -6.44 7.78
C ALA A 106 -11.59 -5.65 8.30
N ASP A 107 -11.40 -4.38 8.64
CA ASP A 107 -12.45 -3.48 9.12
C ASP A 107 -13.52 -3.21 8.06
N ALA A 108 -13.12 -3.03 6.80
CA ALA A 108 -14.07 -2.87 5.71
C ALA A 108 -14.93 -4.12 5.51
N VAL A 109 -14.36 -5.33 5.63
CA VAL A 109 -15.14 -6.59 5.59
C VAL A 109 -16.06 -6.71 6.80
N ARG A 110 -15.59 -6.38 8.00
CA ARG A 110 -16.41 -6.40 9.22
C ARG A 110 -17.63 -5.48 9.10
N LEU A 111 -17.45 -4.24 8.62
CA LEU A 111 -18.57 -3.33 8.38
C LEU A 111 -19.47 -3.79 7.23
N ALA A 112 -18.92 -4.32 6.15
CA ALA A 112 -19.72 -4.88 5.06
C ALA A 112 -20.59 -6.05 5.57
N HIS A 113 -20.06 -6.89 6.45
CA HIS A 113 -20.79 -7.98 7.08
C HIS A 113 -21.90 -7.47 8.01
N PHE A 114 -21.57 -6.53 8.90
CA PHE A 114 -22.55 -5.85 9.76
C PHE A 114 -23.69 -5.19 8.96
N CYS A 115 -23.37 -4.65 7.78
CA CYS A 115 -24.32 -4.07 6.84
C CYS A 115 -25.08 -5.09 5.97
N GLY A 116 -24.80 -6.38 6.12
CA GLY A 116 -25.44 -7.47 5.37
C GLY A 116 -25.05 -7.53 3.89
N MET A 117 -23.87 -7.01 3.52
CA MET A 117 -23.40 -6.97 2.12
C MET A 117 -22.70 -8.26 1.69
N THR A 118 -22.19 -9.03 2.65
CA THR A 118 -21.39 -10.22 2.34
C THR A 118 -22.25 -11.42 1.94
N ASN A 119 -23.58 -11.34 2.06
CA ASN A 119 -24.51 -12.45 1.84
C ASN A 119 -24.08 -13.75 2.57
N GLY A 120 -23.61 -13.61 3.82
CA GLY A 120 -23.11 -14.72 4.62
C GLY A 120 -21.73 -15.26 4.22
N ASN A 121 -21.08 -14.72 3.18
CA ASN A 121 -19.75 -15.13 2.73
C ASN A 121 -18.76 -13.95 2.74
N PRO A 122 -18.27 -13.54 3.94
CA PRO A 122 -17.32 -12.43 4.09
C PRO A 122 -16.00 -12.68 3.35
N LYS A 123 -15.56 -13.94 3.22
CA LYS A 123 -14.35 -14.30 2.47
C LYS A 123 -14.48 -13.96 0.98
N ALA A 124 -15.50 -14.49 0.32
CA ALA A 124 -15.74 -14.23 -1.10
C ALA A 124 -15.99 -12.74 -1.36
N TYR A 125 -16.62 -12.03 -0.41
CA TYR A 125 -16.80 -10.58 -0.50
C TYR A 125 -15.45 -9.85 -0.49
N GLY A 126 -14.59 -10.13 0.50
CA GLY A 126 -13.30 -9.47 0.65
C GLY A 126 -12.37 -9.70 -0.55
N GLU A 127 -12.23 -10.95 -0.98
CA GLU A 127 -11.36 -11.32 -2.11
C GLU A 127 -11.88 -10.83 -3.46
N LYS A 128 -13.19 -10.56 -3.57
CA LYS A 128 -13.77 -9.92 -4.76
C LYS A 128 -13.42 -8.44 -4.82
N TRP A 129 -13.63 -7.71 -3.73
CA TRP A 129 -13.65 -6.23 -3.77
C TRP A 129 -12.32 -5.58 -3.46
N PHE A 130 -11.46 -6.21 -2.67
CA PHE A 130 -10.20 -5.62 -2.25
C PHE A 130 -9.02 -6.09 -3.09
N GLY A 131 -7.95 -5.29 -3.07
CA GLY A 131 -6.75 -5.47 -3.86
C GLY A 131 -5.69 -4.46 -3.44
N LEU A 132 -4.59 -4.46 -4.17
CA LEU A 132 -3.46 -3.57 -3.90
C LEU A 132 -2.82 -3.08 -5.21
N ASP A 133 -2.22 -1.89 -5.16
CA ASP A 133 -1.23 -1.45 -6.15
C ASP A 133 0.19 -1.47 -5.56
N CYS A 134 1.19 -1.32 -6.43
CA CYS A 134 2.60 -1.41 -6.03
C CYS A 134 3.03 -0.31 -5.05
N ASN A 135 2.62 0.94 -5.27
CA ASN A 135 2.96 2.05 -4.38
C ASN A 135 2.17 2.06 -3.07
N THR A 136 0.98 1.46 -3.04
CA THR A 136 0.19 1.21 -1.85
C THR A 136 0.93 0.24 -0.95
N PHE A 137 1.39 -0.90 -1.49
CA PHE A 137 2.18 -1.86 -0.73
C PHE A 137 3.38 -1.19 -0.05
N VAL A 138 4.16 -0.44 -0.83
CA VAL A 138 5.35 0.24 -0.34
C VAL A 138 5.01 1.38 0.64
N GLY A 139 4.00 2.19 0.36
CA GLY A 139 3.55 3.26 1.23
C GLY A 139 3.06 2.74 2.59
N ASN A 140 2.21 1.71 2.57
CA ASN A 140 1.70 1.07 3.79
C ASN A 140 2.83 0.44 4.62
N TRP A 141 3.88 -0.11 4.00
CA TRP A 141 5.04 -0.64 4.72
C TRP A 141 5.92 0.48 5.31
N LEU A 142 6.11 1.58 4.57
CA LEU A 142 6.92 2.72 5.02
C LEU A 142 6.18 3.67 5.97
N GLY A 143 4.91 3.43 6.27
CA GLY A 143 4.12 4.34 7.09
C GLY A 143 3.96 5.73 6.45
N ILE A 144 3.89 5.80 5.11
CA ILE A 144 3.50 7.02 4.38
C ILE A 144 2.26 6.78 3.54
N SER A 145 1.70 7.83 2.95
CA SER A 145 0.48 7.71 2.15
C SER A 145 0.58 6.59 1.10
N PRO A 146 -0.34 5.60 1.12
CA PRO A 146 -0.42 4.57 0.08
C PRO A 146 -0.80 5.14 -1.29
N SER A 147 -1.33 6.36 -1.31
CA SER A 147 -1.65 7.10 -2.53
C SER A 147 -0.44 7.86 -3.11
N SER A 148 0.74 7.75 -2.49
CA SER A 148 1.95 8.41 -2.97
C SER A 148 2.37 7.86 -4.33
N ALA A 149 2.52 8.75 -5.31
CA ALA A 149 2.91 8.40 -6.67
C ALA A 149 4.37 7.93 -6.69
N ILE A 150 4.68 6.93 -7.53
CA ILE A 150 6.01 6.30 -7.57
C ILE A 150 7.13 7.35 -7.82
N PHE A 151 6.89 8.32 -8.70
CA PHE A 151 7.89 9.36 -8.97
C PHE A 151 8.22 10.19 -7.72
N ALA A 152 7.28 10.35 -6.79
CA ALA A 152 7.49 11.19 -5.61
C ALA A 152 8.54 10.60 -4.68
N TYR A 153 8.70 9.27 -4.66
CA TYR A 153 9.79 8.62 -3.93
C TYR A 153 11.17 9.07 -4.42
N ALA A 154 11.31 9.35 -5.72
CA ALA A 154 12.57 9.77 -6.31
C ALA A 154 12.75 11.29 -6.41
N MET A 155 11.66 12.00 -6.75
CA MET A 155 11.70 13.41 -7.17
C MET A 155 10.96 14.35 -6.19
N GLY A 156 10.19 13.79 -5.27
CA GLY A 156 9.27 14.53 -4.41
C GLY A 156 8.09 15.08 -5.20
N TYR A 157 7.18 15.73 -4.48
CA TYR A 157 6.02 16.42 -5.07
C TYR A 157 6.31 17.89 -5.44
N GLY A 158 7.54 18.35 -5.21
CA GLY A 158 7.92 19.76 -5.37
C GLY A 158 7.23 20.68 -4.35
N LYS A 159 7.26 21.99 -4.62
CA LYS A 159 6.70 23.04 -3.75
C LYS A 159 5.26 23.45 -4.10
N SER A 160 4.57 22.70 -4.96
CA SER A 160 3.20 23.07 -5.36
C SER A 160 2.23 22.91 -4.19
N ASP A 161 1.43 23.94 -3.94
CA ASP A 161 0.38 23.88 -2.91
C ASP A 161 -0.76 22.94 -3.28
N LYS A 162 -0.98 22.72 -4.59
CA LYS A 162 -2.00 21.79 -5.08
C LYS A 162 -1.37 20.67 -5.89
N LEU A 163 -1.66 19.44 -5.45
CA LEU A 163 -1.40 18.20 -6.15
C LEU A 163 -2.73 17.68 -6.67
N LEU A 164 -2.92 17.71 -7.99
CA LEU A 164 -4.18 17.29 -8.61
C LEU A 164 -4.46 15.82 -8.28
N GLY A 165 -5.62 15.53 -7.70
CA GLY A 165 -6.03 14.18 -7.32
C GLY A 165 -5.35 13.64 -6.05
N ALA A 166 -4.55 14.44 -5.34
CA ALA A 166 -3.98 14.01 -4.07
C ALA A 166 -5.04 13.92 -2.97
N THR A 167 -4.99 12.81 -2.23
CA THR A 167 -5.80 12.58 -1.04
C THR A 167 -5.18 13.26 0.19
N PRO A 168 -5.93 13.52 1.27
CA PRO A 168 -5.42 14.20 2.47
C PRO A 168 -4.15 13.56 3.06
N ASP A 169 -4.04 12.22 3.03
CA ASP A 169 -2.87 11.46 3.47
C ASP A 169 -1.61 11.78 2.65
N VAL A 170 -1.74 12.06 1.35
CA VAL A 170 -0.61 12.52 0.53
C VAL A 170 -0.10 13.86 1.06
N TYR A 171 -0.99 14.81 1.36
CA TYR A 171 -0.57 16.10 1.90
C TYR A 171 0.08 15.99 3.28
N ALA A 172 -0.39 15.07 4.12
CA ALA A 172 0.18 14.83 5.44
C ALA A 172 1.61 14.24 5.40
N THR A 173 1.96 13.51 4.33
CA THR A 173 3.22 12.77 4.25
C THR A 173 4.16 13.23 3.13
N ARG A 174 3.73 14.15 2.25
CA ARG A 174 4.52 14.60 1.08
C ARG A 174 5.87 15.23 1.43
N ASN A 175 6.01 15.79 2.62
CA ASN A 175 7.26 16.39 3.12
C ASN A 175 8.29 15.33 3.54
N ARG A 176 7.87 14.07 3.67
CA ARG A 176 8.75 12.93 3.91
C ARG A 176 9.37 12.39 2.61
N LEU A 177 9.04 12.98 1.46
CA LEU A 177 9.54 12.64 0.14
C LEU A 177 10.23 13.85 -0.52
N PRO A 178 11.24 13.66 -1.40
CA PRO A 178 11.77 12.38 -1.88
C PRO A 178 12.60 11.64 -0.83
N LEU A 179 12.87 10.38 -1.11
CA LEU A 179 13.87 9.58 -0.41
C LEU A 179 15.27 9.92 -0.90
N ASP A 180 16.25 9.73 -0.03
CA ASP A 180 17.66 9.86 -0.40
C ASP A 180 18.10 8.72 -1.32
N LEU A 181 19.11 8.97 -2.15
CA LEU A 181 19.70 7.92 -2.99
C LEU A 181 20.62 7.03 -2.15
N VAL A 182 20.53 5.72 -2.37
CA VAL A 182 21.58 4.81 -1.92
C VAL A 182 22.79 4.97 -2.84
N THR A 183 23.93 5.33 -2.27
CA THR A 183 25.18 5.60 -3.00
C THR A 183 26.19 4.47 -2.93
N ASP A 184 25.95 3.47 -2.09
CA ASP A 184 26.83 2.32 -1.87
C ASP A 184 25.97 1.04 -1.79
N ALA A 185 26.35 0.01 -2.56
CA ALA A 185 25.65 -1.26 -2.58
C ALA A 185 25.66 -1.98 -1.22
N ALA A 186 26.66 -1.73 -0.37
CA ALA A 186 26.69 -2.24 1.01
C ALA A 186 25.58 -1.65 1.90
N LYS A 187 24.98 -0.51 1.50
CA LYS A 187 23.87 0.13 2.21
C LYS A 187 22.50 -0.29 1.69
N VAL A 188 22.44 -1.11 0.65
CA VAL A 188 21.18 -1.72 0.18
C VAL A 188 20.77 -2.77 1.21
N THR A 189 19.84 -2.39 2.08
CA THR A 189 19.41 -3.15 3.26
C THR A 189 17.90 -3.40 3.22
N GLU A 190 17.40 -4.19 4.18
CA GLU A 190 15.95 -4.40 4.35
C GLU A 190 15.21 -3.06 4.39
N GLY A 191 14.14 -2.93 3.61
CA GLY A 191 13.36 -1.68 3.51
C GLY A 191 13.88 -0.66 2.50
N THR A 192 15.06 -0.89 1.90
CA THR A 192 15.51 -0.07 0.76
C THR A 192 14.46 -0.13 -0.35
N VAL A 193 14.11 1.04 -0.88
CA VAL A 193 13.09 1.17 -1.92
C VAL A 193 13.74 1.02 -3.29
N ALA A 194 13.22 0.13 -4.13
CA ALA A 194 13.66 -0.07 -5.50
C ALA A 194 12.59 0.44 -6.49
N CYS A 195 12.81 1.62 -7.07
CA CYS A 195 11.91 2.18 -8.07
C CYS A 195 12.36 1.80 -9.48
N THR A 196 11.41 1.30 -10.28
CA THR A 196 11.64 0.95 -11.68
C THR A 196 11.51 2.18 -12.56
N PHE A 197 12.62 2.56 -13.20
CA PHE A 197 12.73 3.65 -14.15
C PHE A 197 12.94 3.10 -15.57
N GLY A 198 12.05 3.44 -16.49
CA GLY A 198 12.08 2.92 -17.86
C GLY A 198 11.67 3.93 -18.92
N GLU A 199 11.11 3.42 -20.01
CA GLU A 199 10.51 4.25 -21.06
C GLU A 199 9.29 5.03 -20.54
N LYS A 200 8.96 6.12 -21.23
CA LYS A 200 7.72 6.85 -20.96
C LYS A 200 6.53 5.97 -21.32
N ASP A 201 5.50 5.95 -20.46
CA ASP A 201 4.19 5.45 -20.89
C ASP A 201 3.42 6.44 -21.76
N GLY A 202 2.20 6.06 -22.15
CA GLY A 202 1.29 6.93 -22.90
C GLY A 202 0.90 8.22 -22.17
N ARG A 203 1.20 8.35 -20.86
CA ARG A 203 1.01 9.58 -20.08
C ARG A 203 2.31 10.39 -19.93
N GLY A 204 3.43 9.86 -20.43
CA GLY A 204 4.74 10.50 -20.36
C GLY A 204 5.57 10.16 -19.12
N PHE A 205 5.10 9.26 -18.23
CA PHE A 205 5.79 8.93 -16.98
C PHE A 205 6.78 7.78 -17.14
N ARG A 206 7.99 7.93 -16.59
CA ARG A 206 9.07 6.93 -16.64
C ARG A 206 9.19 6.05 -15.40
N TRP A 207 8.59 6.45 -14.28
CA TRP A 207 8.55 5.65 -13.05
C TRP A 207 7.41 4.64 -13.12
N ARG A 208 7.74 3.36 -13.30
CA ARG A 208 6.81 2.32 -13.75
C ARG A 208 6.29 1.41 -12.65
N HIS A 209 7.12 1.17 -11.63
CA HIS A 209 6.86 0.19 -10.57
C HIS A 209 7.75 0.46 -9.36
N ILE A 210 7.41 -0.09 -8.20
CA ILE A 210 8.14 0.09 -6.96
C ILE A 210 8.11 -1.21 -6.13
N ALA A 211 9.21 -1.49 -5.45
CA ALA A 211 9.41 -2.68 -4.63
C ALA A 211 10.22 -2.33 -3.37
N LEU A 212 10.22 -3.24 -2.41
CA LEU A 212 11.06 -3.19 -1.23
C LEU A 212 12.12 -4.28 -1.30
N VAL A 213 13.34 -3.94 -0.90
CA VAL A 213 14.41 -4.91 -0.68
C VAL A 213 14.14 -5.65 0.63
N GLU A 214 14.05 -6.97 0.56
CA GLU A 214 14.07 -7.85 1.73
C GLU A 214 15.50 -8.07 2.20
N LYS A 215 16.38 -8.41 1.25
CA LYS A 215 17.76 -8.79 1.52
C LYS A 215 18.64 -8.55 0.30
N CYS A 216 19.89 -8.16 0.52
CA CYS A 216 20.90 -7.99 -0.52
C CYS A 216 22.23 -8.55 -0.01
N GLU A 217 22.86 -9.47 -0.76
CA GLU A 217 24.12 -10.10 -0.37
C GLU A 217 25.11 -10.08 -1.51
N LEU A 218 26.34 -9.62 -1.24
CA LEU A 218 27.42 -9.63 -2.22
C LEU A 218 27.83 -11.08 -2.52
N VAL A 219 27.87 -11.43 -3.80
CA VAL A 219 28.42 -12.70 -4.29
C VAL A 219 29.88 -12.50 -4.67
N GLN A 220 30.14 -11.58 -5.62
CA GLN A 220 31.48 -11.24 -6.10
C GLN A 220 31.45 -9.95 -6.91
N GLY A 221 32.41 -9.05 -6.69
CA GLY A 221 32.54 -7.80 -7.46
C GLY A 221 31.28 -6.93 -7.33
N SER A 222 30.57 -6.71 -8.45
CA SER A 222 29.29 -6.00 -8.50
C SER A 222 28.07 -6.94 -8.54
N THR A 223 28.28 -8.25 -8.35
CA THR A 223 27.24 -9.27 -8.42
C THR A 223 26.64 -9.50 -7.04
N TYR A 224 25.32 -9.36 -6.93
CA TYR A 224 24.58 -9.53 -5.67
C TYR A 224 23.44 -10.52 -5.83
N ASN A 225 23.15 -11.26 -4.77
CA ASN A 225 21.90 -11.96 -4.59
C ASN A 225 20.90 -10.99 -3.95
N LEU A 226 19.76 -10.79 -4.61
CA LEU A 226 18.74 -9.83 -4.21
C LEU A 226 17.39 -10.51 -3.99
N TRP A 227 16.78 -10.23 -2.85
CA TRP A 227 15.40 -10.61 -2.53
C TRP A 227 14.54 -9.36 -2.44
N LEU A 228 13.41 -9.40 -3.14
CA LEU A 228 12.46 -8.29 -3.20
C LEU A 228 11.07 -8.76 -2.77
N ALA A 229 10.32 -7.85 -2.16
CA ALA A 229 8.87 -7.93 -2.00
C ALA A 229 8.21 -6.84 -2.86
N GLU A 230 7.18 -7.20 -3.63
CA GLU A 230 6.54 -6.29 -4.57
C GLU A 230 5.09 -6.69 -4.92
N TRP A 231 4.24 -5.69 -5.18
CA TRP A 231 2.86 -5.92 -5.60
C TRP A 231 2.59 -5.44 -7.02
N GLY A 232 3.26 -6.07 -8.00
CA GLY A 232 3.24 -5.62 -9.39
C GLY A 232 2.21 -6.31 -10.30
N THR A 233 1.67 -7.45 -9.90
CA THR A 233 0.77 -8.27 -10.73
C THR A 233 -0.23 -9.02 -9.86
N LYS A 234 -1.32 -9.53 -10.45
CA LYS A 234 -2.23 -10.45 -9.75
C LYS A 234 -1.53 -11.79 -9.49
N GLY A 235 -1.68 -12.36 -8.29
CA GLY A 235 -1.25 -13.73 -8.03
C GLY A 235 -1.18 -14.11 -6.56
N ASN A 236 -0.69 -15.33 -6.32
CA ASN A 236 -0.37 -15.84 -4.99
C ASN A 236 0.93 -15.23 -4.46
N ILE A 237 1.25 -15.53 -3.20
CA ILE A 237 2.40 -14.97 -2.48
C ILE A 237 3.73 -15.13 -3.23
N GLU A 238 3.91 -16.21 -3.99
CA GLU A 238 5.11 -16.47 -4.80
C GLU A 238 5.30 -15.46 -5.94
N LYS A 239 4.25 -14.76 -6.37
CA LYS A 239 4.35 -13.63 -7.31
C LYS A 239 4.76 -12.33 -6.63
N HIS A 240 4.60 -12.24 -5.32
CA HIS A 240 4.74 -11.02 -4.54
C HIS A 240 6.01 -10.93 -3.70
N ARG A 241 6.79 -12.01 -3.65
CA ARG A 241 8.11 -12.03 -3.03
C ARG A 241 9.06 -12.95 -3.77
N THR A 242 10.34 -12.62 -3.69
CA THR A 242 11.40 -13.53 -4.14
C THR A 242 11.49 -14.70 -3.17
N SER A 243 11.59 -15.92 -3.70
CA SER A 243 11.68 -17.12 -2.85
C SER A 243 12.96 -17.08 -2.00
N PRO A 244 12.92 -17.44 -0.71
CA PRO A 244 14.10 -17.41 0.16
C PRO A 244 15.30 -18.21 -0.41
N ASP A 245 15.02 -19.32 -1.08
CA ASP A 245 16.00 -20.24 -1.69
C ASP A 245 16.40 -19.86 -3.13
N LYS A 246 15.75 -18.87 -3.75
CA LYS A 246 15.98 -18.48 -5.16
C LYS A 246 16.12 -16.96 -5.30
N PRO A 247 17.23 -16.37 -4.80
CA PRO A 247 17.51 -14.96 -5.02
C PRO A 247 17.58 -14.61 -6.50
N LYS A 248 17.30 -13.35 -6.81
CA LYS A 248 17.64 -12.76 -8.12
C LYS A 248 19.12 -12.39 -8.09
N GLN A 249 19.95 -13.07 -8.87
CA GLN A 249 21.33 -12.65 -9.06
C GLN A 249 21.37 -11.47 -10.04
N VAL A 250 21.91 -10.33 -9.59
CA VAL A 250 21.91 -9.07 -10.33
C VAL A 250 23.27 -8.39 -10.28
N GLN A 251 23.57 -7.59 -11.30
CA GLN A 251 24.70 -6.65 -11.27
C GLN A 251 24.21 -5.29 -10.74
N ILE A 252 24.73 -4.87 -9.59
CA ILE A 252 24.46 -3.55 -9.04
C ILE A 252 25.58 -2.60 -9.47
N THR A 253 25.23 -1.54 -10.17
CA THR A 253 26.18 -0.59 -10.77
C THR A 253 25.78 0.84 -10.47
N SER A 254 26.76 1.73 -10.34
CA SER A 254 26.53 3.17 -10.27
C SER A 254 26.63 3.78 -11.67
N GLY A 255 25.78 4.74 -11.98
CA GLY A 255 25.88 5.50 -13.23
C GLY A 255 24.74 6.49 -13.43
N LYS A 256 24.84 7.28 -14.50
CA LYS A 256 23.83 8.28 -14.89
C LYS A 256 22.72 7.64 -15.73
N PHE A 257 21.92 6.78 -15.10
CA PHE A 257 20.87 6.03 -15.79
C PHE A 257 19.51 6.75 -15.84
N CYS A 258 19.30 7.72 -14.95
CA CYS A 258 18.01 8.41 -14.80
C CYS A 258 18.00 9.75 -15.52
N ALA A 259 17.29 9.83 -16.65
CA ALA A 259 17.16 11.08 -17.41
C ALA A 259 16.43 12.20 -16.64
N GLU A 260 15.68 11.86 -15.59
CA GLU A 260 15.01 12.84 -14.70
C GLU A 260 15.93 13.32 -13.56
N MET A 261 17.09 12.68 -13.38
CA MET A 261 18.15 13.08 -12.45
C MET A 261 19.51 13.16 -13.18
N PRO A 262 19.65 14.00 -14.23
CA PRO A 262 20.77 13.93 -15.18
C PRO A 262 22.15 14.26 -14.57
N THR A 263 22.17 14.95 -13.42
CA THR A 263 23.39 15.33 -12.72
C THR A 263 23.78 14.33 -11.62
N LYS A 264 22.91 13.37 -11.29
CA LYS A 264 23.14 12.41 -10.21
C LYS A 264 23.59 11.07 -10.77
N GLU A 265 24.61 10.49 -10.15
CA GLU A 265 24.86 9.06 -10.28
C GLU A 265 23.89 8.33 -9.35
N VAL A 266 23.30 7.26 -9.87
CA VAL A 266 22.34 6.45 -9.12
C VAL A 266 22.82 5.01 -9.11
N LEU A 267 22.66 4.35 -7.96
CA LEU A 267 22.92 2.93 -7.83
C LEU A 267 21.70 2.14 -8.32
N ALA A 268 21.91 1.24 -9.26
CA ALA A 268 20.82 0.50 -9.90
C ALA A 268 21.23 -0.89 -10.39
N PHE A 269 20.23 -1.72 -10.70
CA PHE A 269 20.39 -2.97 -11.42
C PHE A 269 19.44 -3.04 -12.62
N ASP A 270 19.75 -3.92 -13.57
CA ASP A 270 18.91 -4.20 -14.74
C ASP A 270 17.71 -5.08 -14.38
N GLY A 271 16.54 -4.70 -14.88
CA GLY A 271 15.31 -5.47 -14.74
C GLY A 271 14.34 -5.16 -15.86
N THR A 272 13.06 -5.38 -15.58
CA THR A 272 11.97 -5.05 -16.50
C THR A 272 10.88 -4.22 -15.84
N ASP A 273 10.20 -3.42 -16.65
CA ASP A 273 8.95 -2.78 -16.25
C ASP A 273 7.77 -3.79 -16.26
N PRO A 274 6.58 -3.41 -15.77
CA PRO A 274 5.41 -4.30 -15.80
C PRO A 274 4.97 -4.74 -17.20
N GLY A 275 5.42 -4.06 -18.26
CA GLY A 275 5.20 -4.43 -19.65
C GLY A 275 6.27 -5.36 -20.22
N GLY A 276 7.24 -5.78 -19.42
CA GLY A 276 8.36 -6.64 -19.83
C GLY A 276 9.47 -5.91 -20.58
N LYS A 277 9.44 -4.57 -20.65
CA LYS A 277 10.49 -3.80 -21.33
C LYS A 277 11.71 -3.62 -20.43
N PRO A 278 12.93 -3.57 -20.99
CA PRO A 278 14.14 -3.27 -20.22
C PRO A 278 14.00 -1.98 -19.42
N ALA A 279 14.38 -2.04 -18.15
CA ALA A 279 14.31 -0.92 -17.23
C ALA A 279 15.45 -1.00 -16.20
N LYS A 280 15.72 0.13 -15.54
CA LYS A 280 16.63 0.19 -14.40
C LYS A 280 15.82 0.20 -13.11
N ARG A 281 16.25 -0.56 -12.10
CA ARG A 281 15.71 -0.47 -10.74
C ARG A 281 16.70 0.28 -9.87
N ILE A 282 16.31 1.50 -9.49
CA ILE A 282 17.14 2.46 -8.76
C ILE A 282 16.83 2.38 -7.27
N PHE A 283 17.87 2.37 -6.44
CA PHE A 283 17.74 2.25 -4.99
C PHE A 283 17.63 3.60 -4.28
N PHE A 284 16.68 3.68 -3.36
CA PHE A 284 16.42 4.82 -2.49
C PHE A 284 16.37 4.36 -1.04
N ASP A 285 16.95 5.17 -0.15
CA ASP A 285 17.04 4.91 1.27
C ASP A 285 15.70 5.16 1.95
N GLY A 286 15.04 4.07 2.38
CA GLY A 286 13.78 4.11 3.11
C GLY A 286 13.94 4.24 4.62
N SER A 287 15.16 4.21 5.17
CA SER A 287 15.41 4.15 6.62
C SER A 287 14.92 5.39 7.38
N SER A 288 14.87 6.55 6.72
CA SER A 288 14.30 7.78 7.26
C SER A 288 12.79 7.70 7.48
N LEU A 289 12.13 6.73 6.85
CA LEU A 289 10.69 6.55 6.90
C LEU A 289 10.23 5.40 7.78
N ASP A 290 11.13 4.65 8.41
CA ASP A 290 10.75 3.47 9.18
C ASP A 290 9.98 3.82 10.47
N ASP A 291 8.72 4.21 10.27
CA ASP A 291 7.77 4.65 11.26
C ASP A 291 6.91 3.45 11.67
N LEU A 292 7.62 2.50 12.28
CA LEU A 292 7.14 1.19 12.71
C LEU A 292 5.79 1.21 13.45
N PRO A 293 5.48 2.18 14.34
CA PRO A 293 4.19 2.23 15.02
C PRO A 293 3.01 2.57 14.11
N HIS A 294 3.28 3.13 12.92
CA HIS A 294 2.27 3.66 12.00
C HIS A 294 2.21 2.92 10.66
N ARG A 295 2.91 1.78 10.50
CA ARG A 295 2.77 0.93 9.31
C ARG A 295 1.31 0.49 9.17
N GLY A 296 0.67 0.89 8.07
CA GLY A 296 -0.76 0.64 7.83
C GLY A 296 -1.73 1.45 8.71
N TRP A 297 -1.27 2.30 9.64
CA TRP A 297 -2.09 3.10 10.54
C TRP A 297 -1.97 4.60 10.21
N HIS A 298 -2.73 5.05 9.22
CA HIS A 298 -2.75 6.48 8.81
C HIS A 298 -3.95 7.26 9.34
N VAL A 299 -4.72 6.70 10.28
CA VAL A 299 -6.06 7.22 10.59
C VAL A 299 -6.16 7.95 11.91
N GLY A 300 -5.66 7.39 13.00
CA GLY A 300 -5.76 8.05 14.31
C GLY A 300 -4.93 9.33 14.41
N GLY A 301 -3.71 9.32 13.85
CA GLY A 301 -2.76 10.43 13.98
C GLY A 301 -2.91 11.57 12.96
N MET A 302 -3.60 11.35 11.83
CA MET A 302 -3.71 12.38 10.77
C MET A 302 -4.88 13.36 10.97
N TYR A 303 -5.83 13.03 11.85
CA TYR A 303 -7.00 13.87 12.16
C TYR A 303 -6.99 14.41 13.60
N GLY A 304 -5.95 14.09 14.38
CA GLY A 304 -5.68 14.70 15.68
C GLY A 304 -4.72 15.88 15.54
N VAL A 305 -5.25 17.05 15.18
CA VAL A 305 -4.68 18.37 15.50
C VAL A 305 -5.80 19.28 15.97
#